data_AF-W2TD44-F1
#
_entry.id   AF-W2TD44-F1
#
_cell.length_a   1.000
_cell.length_b   1.000
_cell.length_c   1.000
_cell.angle_alpha   90.00
_cell.angle_beta   90.00
_cell.angle_gamma   90.00
#
_symmetry.space_group_name_H-M   'P 1'
#
loop_
_entity.id
_entity.type
_entity.pdbx_description
1 polymer ?
#
loop_
_entity_poly.entity_id
_entity_poly.type
_entity_poly.pdbx_seq_one_letter_code
_entity_poly.pdbx_strand_id
1 'polypeptide(L)' 'MKVRHRNVFFYPVAALLLLNSFGQEGLAMKACKDRVVKRYCDKVLNLGSCHMKKFKRILSGLCPRTCGYCR' A
#
# COMPACT_ATOMS: atom_id res chain seq x y z
N MET A 1 -22.38 -38.63 -33.23
CA MET A 1 -21.37 -37.63 -32.80
C MET A 1 -20.93 -37.97 -31.39
N LYS A 2 -19.66 -38.31 -31.15
CA LYS A 2 -19.17 -38.73 -29.82
C LYS A 2 -17.85 -37.99 -29.54
N VAL A 3 -17.96 -36.91 -28.77
CA VAL A 3 -16.87 -35.96 -28.51
C VAL A 3 -15.83 -36.61 -27.59
N ARG A 4 -14.56 -36.52 -28.00
CA ARG A 4 -13.39 -37.15 -27.37
C ARG A 4 -12.91 -36.28 -26.19
N HIS A 5 -13.30 -36.66 -24.99
CA HIS A 5 -13.17 -35.84 -23.76
C HIS A 5 -11.80 -35.89 -23.06
N ARG A 6 -10.67 -35.97 -23.80
CA ARG A 6 -9.35 -36.24 -23.17
C ARG A 6 -8.44 -35.02 -22.96
N ASN A 7 -8.77 -33.83 -23.47
CA ASN A 7 -7.89 -32.65 -23.33
C ASN A 7 -8.59 -31.31 -23.05
N VAL A 8 -9.92 -31.25 -22.92
CA VAL A 8 -10.66 -29.96 -22.82
C VAL A 8 -10.88 -29.49 -21.37
N PHE A 9 -10.69 -30.37 -20.38
CA PHE A 9 -10.97 -30.06 -18.97
C PHE A 9 -9.79 -29.44 -18.22
N PHE A 10 -8.55 -29.63 -18.70
CA PHE A 10 -7.35 -29.09 -18.05
C PHE A 10 -7.13 -27.60 -18.35
N TYR A 11 -7.46 -27.16 -19.57
CA TYR A 11 -7.32 -25.76 -20.00
C TYR A 11 -8.15 -24.74 -19.19
N PRO A 12 -9.44 -24.97 -18.87
CA PRO A 12 -10.22 -23.98 -18.12
C PRO A 12 -9.72 -23.83 -16.68
N VAL A 13 -9.26 -24.92 -16.05
CA VAL A 13 -8.70 -24.89 -14.69
C VAL A 13 -7.37 -24.13 -14.67
N ALA A 14 -6.51 -24.37 -15.66
CA ALA A 14 -5.26 -23.62 -15.81
C ALA A 14 -5.52 -22.13 -16.10
N ALA A 15 -6.49 -21.80 -16.95
CA ALA A 15 -6.88 -20.42 -17.24
C ALA A 15 -7.44 -19.69 -16.00
N LEU A 16 -8.25 -20.37 -15.18
CA LEU A 16 -8.72 -19.86 -13.90
C LEU A 16 -7.57 -19.60 -12.92
N LEU A 17 -6.58 -20.49 -12.83
CA LEU A 17 -5.42 -20.31 -11.96
C LEU A 17 -4.55 -19.11 -12.38
N LEU A 18 -4.35 -18.89 -13.69
CA LEU A 18 -3.56 -17.76 -14.22
C LEU A 18 -4.26 -16.40 -14.02
N LEU A 19 -5.60 -16.36 -14.07
CA LEU A 19 -6.37 -15.16 -13.77
C LEU A 19 -6.40 -14.84 -12.26
N ASN A 20 -6.34 -15.87 -11.40
CA ASN A 20 -6.32 -15.71 -9.94
C ASN A 20 -4.90 -15.49 -9.37
N SER A 21 -3.83 -15.77 -10.13
CA SER A 21 -2.47 -15.39 -9.71
C SER A 21 -2.20 -13.89 -9.84
N PHE A 22 -3.04 -13.14 -10.55
CA PHE A 22 -2.99 -11.68 -10.60
C PHE A 22 -3.91 -11.06 -9.52
N GLY A 23 -3.77 -11.54 -8.29
CA GLY A 23 -4.51 -11.05 -7.13
C GLY A 23 -3.58 -10.35 -6.14
N GLN A 24 -3.65 -9.02 -6.11
CA GLN A 24 -3.10 -8.14 -5.05
C GLN A 24 -1.62 -7.74 -5.06
N GLU A 25 -1.02 -7.46 -6.23
CA GLU A 25 0.27 -6.74 -6.26
C GLU A 25 0.09 -5.21 -6.47
N GLY A 26 -1.15 -4.72 -6.51
CA GLY A 26 -1.47 -3.32 -6.78
C GLY A 26 -2.20 -2.68 -5.62
N LEU A 27 -1.59 -1.64 -5.03
CA LEU A 27 -2.15 -0.76 -4.00
C LEU A 27 -2.16 -1.31 -2.56
N ALA A 28 -1.01 -1.79 -2.09
CA ALA A 28 -0.60 -1.37 -0.74
C ALA A 28 -0.29 0.13 -0.77
N MET A 29 -1.28 0.96 -1.09
CA MET A 29 -1.20 2.41 -1.00
C MET A 29 -1.06 2.66 0.49
N LYS A 30 0.19 2.87 0.93
CA LYS A 30 0.55 3.07 2.33
C LYS A 30 -0.39 4.16 2.84
N ALA A 31 -1.40 3.78 3.62
CA ALA A 31 -2.45 4.70 4.03
C ALA A 31 -1.79 5.97 4.59
N CYS A 32 -2.08 7.12 4.00
CA CYS A 32 -1.49 8.39 4.39
C CYS A 32 -2.09 8.81 5.74
N LYS A 33 -1.49 8.31 6.81
CA LYS A 33 -1.89 8.61 8.18
C LYS A 33 -0.68 8.77 9.08
N ASP A 34 -0.84 9.63 10.07
CA ASP A 34 0.11 9.71 11.16
C ASP A 34 0.10 8.41 11.95
N ARG A 35 1.29 8.00 12.39
CA ARG A 35 1.54 6.70 13.03
C ARG A 35 1.73 6.80 14.54
N VAL A 36 1.68 8.02 15.07
CA VAL A 36 1.86 8.31 16.50
C VAL A 36 0.71 9.17 17.02
N VAL A 37 0.68 9.36 18.34
CA VAL A 37 -0.34 10.17 19.00
C VAL A 37 -0.39 11.59 18.41
N LYS A 38 -1.61 12.09 18.16
CA LYS A 38 -1.84 13.41 17.54
C LYS A 38 -1.08 14.54 18.25
N ARG A 39 -1.02 14.50 19.60
CA ARG A 39 -0.30 15.47 20.43
C ARG A 39 1.19 15.61 20.05
N TYR A 40 1.83 14.52 19.64
CA TYR A 40 3.22 14.56 19.19
C TYR A 40 3.35 15.24 17.83
N CYS A 41 2.50 14.87 16.87
CA CYS A 41 2.51 15.47 15.53
C CYS A 41 2.15 16.96 15.57
N ASP A 42 1.20 17.37 16.41
CA ASP A 42 0.89 18.79 16.65
C ASP A 42 2.10 19.51 17.26
N LYS A 43 2.80 18.90 18.23
CA LYS A 43 3.98 19.50 18.85
C LYS A 43 5.10 19.76 17.84
N VAL A 44 5.43 18.78 16.99
CA VAL A 44 6.50 18.92 15.99
C VAL A 44 6.12 19.87 14.86
N LEU A 45 4.82 19.96 14.51
CA LEU A 45 4.31 20.97 13.58
C LEU A 45 4.50 22.38 14.14
N ASN A 46 4.07 22.62 15.38
CA ASN A 46 4.19 23.93 16.05
C ASN A 46 5.66 24.34 16.29
N LEU A 47 6.56 23.37 16.50
CA LEU A 47 8.00 23.62 16.61
C LEU A 47 8.69 23.86 15.26
N GLY A 48 7.98 23.79 14.14
CA GLY A 48 8.56 23.92 12.79
C GLY A 48 9.50 22.77 12.41
N SER A 49 9.44 21.64 13.13
CA SER A 49 10.38 20.52 12.94
C SER A 49 10.18 19.81 11.59
N CYS A 50 9.00 19.92 10.97
CA CYS A 50 8.72 19.38 9.64
C CYS A 50 9.65 19.95 8.53
N HIS A 51 10.22 21.15 8.73
CA HIS A 51 11.13 21.78 7.77
C HIS A 51 12.61 21.54 8.08
N MET A 52 12.93 20.96 9.23
CA MET A 52 14.30 20.69 9.64
C MET A 52 14.80 19.40 8.97
N LYS A 53 15.89 19.48 8.19
CA LYS A 53 16.48 18.32 7.49
C LYS A 53 16.81 17.16 8.44
N LYS A 54 17.24 17.46 9.68
CA LYS A 54 17.53 16.47 10.73
C LYS A 54 16.31 15.59 11.07
N PHE A 55 15.11 16.16 11.04
CA PHE A 55 13.88 15.47 11.44
C PHE A 55 13.08 14.92 10.26
N LYS A 56 13.37 15.34 9.02
CA LYS A 56 12.65 14.90 7.81
C LYS A 56 12.46 13.39 7.71
N ARG A 57 13.51 12.60 7.95
CA ARG A 57 13.47 11.13 7.85
C ARG A 57 12.58 10.49 8.92
N ILE A 58 12.56 11.08 10.11
CA ILE A 58 11.77 10.59 11.24
C ILE A 58 10.31 10.98 11.04
N LEU A 59 10.06 12.25 10.72
CA LEU A 59 8.71 12.79 10.54
C LEU A 59 8.00 12.25 9.29
N SER A 60 8.73 11.86 8.24
CA SER A 60 8.16 11.15 7.09
C SER A 60 7.66 9.74 7.42
N GLY A 61 8.13 9.14 8.52
CA GLY A 61 7.60 7.89 9.05
C GLY A 61 6.47 8.12 10.06
N LEU A 62 6.67 9.05 11.00
CA LEU A 62 5.78 9.23 12.16
C LEU A 62 4.57 10.11 11.86
N CYS A 63 4.79 11.26 11.24
CA CYS A 63 3.77 12.29 11.02
C CYS A 63 3.66 12.68 9.54
N PRO A 64 3.57 11.73 8.58
CA PRO A 64 3.61 12.04 7.17
C PRO A 64 2.40 12.84 6.68
N ARG A 65 1.23 12.70 7.33
CA ARG A 65 0.05 13.48 6.99
C ARG A 65 0.16 14.88 7.58
N THR A 66 0.49 14.98 8.87
CA THR A 66 0.62 16.28 9.56
C THR A 66 1.71 17.16 8.95
N CYS A 67 2.87 16.60 8.58
CA CYS A 67 3.93 17.36 7.91
C CYS A 67 3.74 17.49 6.38
N GLY A 68 2.65 16.98 5.80
CA GLY A 68 2.34 17.12 4.37
C GLY A 68 3.22 16.32 3.42
N TYR A 69 3.84 15.23 3.88
CA TYR A 69 4.69 14.36 3.06
C TYR A 69 3.91 13.34 2.22
N CYS A 70 2.62 13.14 2.50
CA CYS A 70 1.69 12.36 1.69
C CYS A 70 0.31 13.04 1.63
N ARG A 71 -0.54 12.61 0.69
CA ARG A 71 -1.94 13.03 0.54
C ARG A 71 -2.84 11.81 0.51
#